data_AF-A0A833H055-F1
#
_entry.id   AF-A0A833H055-F1
#
_cell.length_a   1.000
_cell.length_b   1.000
_cell.length_c   1.000
_cell.angle_alpha   90.00
_cell.angle_beta   90.00
_cell.angle_gamma   90.00
#
_symmetry.space_group_name_H-M   'P 1'
#
loop_
_entity.id
_entity.type
_entity.pdbx_description
1 polymer ?
#
loop_
_entity_poly.entity_id
_entity_poly.type
_entity_poly.pdbx_seq_one_letter_code
_entity_poly.pdbx_strand_id
1 'polypeptide(L)'
;MKLAEALIERSDLQKRLSLLEGRLKRSSRVQEGDEPPESPRYLLTELDVLSKSLEDLIRRINRTNVLTAINRESLADLIVRRDGIAKKKGILMNVIESASVTPERYSQAEVRYLNTISVPDLQKQFDALAREYRLLDTQIQRQNWITELLE
;
A
#
# COMPACT_ATOMS: atom_id res chain seq x y z
N MET A 1 1.59 21.97 6.63
CA MET A 1 0.92 20.68 6.90
C MET A 1 2.01 19.66 7.12
N LYS A 2 1.83 18.76 8.07
CA LYS A 2 2.77 17.67 8.30
C LYS A 2 2.73 16.70 7.13
N LEU A 3 3.84 16.01 6.89
CA LEU A 3 3.91 14.95 5.88
C LEU A 3 2.86 13.84 6.16
N ALA A 4 2.59 13.53 7.43
CA ALA A 4 1.53 12.59 7.81
C ALA A 4 0.13 13.07 7.36
N GLU A 5 -0.19 14.35 7.53
CA GLU A 5 -1.46 14.94 7.09
C GLU A 5 -1.59 14.85 5.56
N ALA A 6 -0.50 15.17 4.84
CA ALA A 6 -0.44 15.06 3.38
C ALA A 6 -0.67 13.62 2.90
N LEU A 7 -0.13 12.61 3.60
CA LEU A 7 -0.35 11.20 3.27
C LEU A 7 -1.81 10.78 3.49
N ILE A 8 -2.46 11.30 4.54
CA ILE A 8 -3.90 11.09 4.81
C ILE A 8 -4.74 11.73 3.71
N GLU A 9 -4.46 13.00 3.37
CA GLU A 9 -5.16 13.73 2.31
C GLU A 9 -4.99 13.06 0.95
N ARG A 10 -3.79 12.57 0.63
CA ARG A 10 -3.55 11.76 -0.58
C ARG A 10 -4.47 10.53 -0.62
N SER A 11 -4.59 9.80 0.49
CA SER A 11 -5.47 8.63 0.58
C SER A 11 -6.94 9.00 0.39
N ASP A 12 -7.37 10.12 0.98
CA ASP A 12 -8.74 10.62 0.83
C ASP A 12 -9.04 11.03 -0.61
N LEU A 13 -8.16 11.80 -1.25
CA LEU A 13 -8.28 12.19 -2.66
C LEU A 13 -8.38 10.97 -3.58
N GLN A 14 -7.55 9.93 -3.37
CA GLN A 14 -7.63 8.69 -4.14
C GLN A 14 -8.97 7.98 -3.96
N LYS A 15 -9.52 7.94 -2.74
CA LYS A 15 -10.85 7.37 -2.48
C LYS A 15 -11.95 8.18 -3.17
N ARG A 16 -11.88 9.51 -3.08
CA ARG A 16 -12.86 10.41 -3.74
C ARG A 16 -12.84 10.25 -5.25
N LEU A 17 -11.66 10.11 -5.86
CA LEU A 17 -11.53 9.79 -7.29
C LEU A 17 -12.17 8.44 -7.65
N SER A 18 -11.96 7.40 -6.83
CA SER A 18 -12.59 6.09 -7.05
C SER A 18 -14.13 6.14 -6.91
N LEU A 19 -14.66 6.91 -5.96
CA LEU A 19 -16.10 7.15 -5.83
C LEU A 19 -16.66 7.94 -7.03
N LEU A 20 -15.91 8.94 -7.50
CA LEU A 20 -16.26 9.76 -8.65
C LEU A 20 -16.30 8.93 -9.94
N GLU A 21 -15.38 7.98 -10.11
CA GLU A 21 -15.41 7.01 -11.22
C GLU A 21 -16.75 6.25 -11.24
N GLY A 22 -17.23 5.80 -10.07
CA GLY A 22 -18.53 5.14 -9.95
C GLY A 22 -19.71 6.05 -10.32
N ARG A 23 -19.68 7.32 -9.89
CA ARG A 23 -20.69 8.34 -10.22
C ARG A 23 -20.71 8.65 -11.73
N LEU A 24 -19.53 8.80 -12.33
CA LEU A 24 -19.36 9.02 -13.77
C LEU A 24 -19.90 7.84 -14.57
N LYS A 25 -19.59 6.60 -14.18
CA LYS A 25 -20.11 5.40 -14.86
C LYS A 25 -21.63 5.37 -14.86
N ARG A 26 -22.28 5.65 -13.72
CA ARG A 26 -23.75 5.70 -13.61
C ARG A 26 -24.39 6.82 -14.42
N SER A 27 -23.69 7.93 -14.60
CA SER A 27 -24.18 9.10 -15.32
C SER A 27 -23.76 9.12 -16.80
N SER A 28 -22.96 8.14 -17.25
CA SER A 28 -22.39 8.10 -18.60
C SER A 28 -23.39 7.69 -19.68
N ARG A 29 -24.48 7.02 -19.30
CA ARG A 29 -25.52 6.50 -20.20
C ARG A 29 -26.86 6.53 -19.48
N VAL A 30 -27.91 6.86 -20.22
CA VAL A 30 -29.30 6.88 -19.79
C VAL A 30 -30.18 6.29 -20.90
N GLN A 31 -31.41 5.90 -20.57
CA GLN A 31 -32.38 5.52 -21.59
C GLN A 31 -32.88 6.76 -22.33
N GLU A 32 -33.47 6.57 -23.50
CA GLU A 32 -34.06 7.67 -24.26
C GLU A 32 -35.19 8.32 -23.45
N GLY A 33 -35.11 9.64 -23.26
CA GLY A 33 -36.07 10.41 -22.48
C GLY A 33 -35.74 10.54 -20.99
N ASP A 34 -34.74 9.83 -20.48
CA ASP A 34 -34.28 9.95 -19.09
C ASP A 34 -33.16 11.00 -18.95
N GLU A 35 -33.08 11.62 -17.78
CA GLU A 35 -31.94 12.46 -17.39
C GLU A 35 -30.93 11.68 -16.54
N PRO A 36 -29.63 11.96 -16.66
CA PRO A 36 -28.63 11.32 -15.81
C PRO A 36 -28.83 11.76 -14.35
N PRO A 37 -28.58 10.86 -13.37
CA PRO A 37 -28.78 11.16 -11.96
C PRO A 37 -27.90 12.32 -11.47
N GLU A 38 -26.76 12.54 -12.14
CA GLU A 38 -25.85 13.65 -11.90
C GLU A 38 -25.32 14.17 -13.25
N SER A 39 -25.02 15.47 -13.35
CA SER A 39 -24.50 16.06 -14.59
C SER A 39 -23.09 15.53 -14.91
N PRO A 40 -22.88 14.85 -16.05
CA PRO A 40 -21.56 14.34 -16.43
C PRO A 40 -20.52 15.45 -16.58
N ARG A 41 -20.93 16.64 -17.04
CA ARG A 41 -20.02 17.79 -17.17
C ARG A 41 -19.48 18.24 -15.83
N TYR A 42 -20.32 18.34 -14.80
CA TYR A 42 -19.85 18.71 -13.46
C TYR A 42 -18.93 17.64 -12.87
N LEU A 43 -19.26 16.36 -13.07
CA LEU A 43 -18.41 15.26 -12.60
C LEU A 43 -17.05 15.22 -13.29
N LEU A 44 -16.96 15.54 -14.58
CA LEU A 44 -15.69 15.65 -15.30
C LEU A 44 -14.86 16.84 -14.82
N THR A 45 -15.48 17.99 -14.55
CA THR A 45 -14.76 19.13 -13.94
C THR A 45 -14.27 18.79 -12.54
N GLU A 46 -15.07 18.10 -11.72
CA GLU A 46 -14.66 17.61 -10.40
C GLU A 46 -13.45 16.65 -10.51
N LEU A 47 -13.46 15.79 -11.53
CA LEU A 47 -12.36 14.85 -11.81
C LEU A 47 -11.05 15.58 -12.10
N ASP A 48 -11.08 16.61 -12.95
CA ASP A 48 -9.90 17.38 -13.31
C ASP A 48 -9.31 18.11 -12.10
N VAL A 49 -10.17 18.73 -11.28
CA VAL A 49 -9.76 19.42 -10.05
C VAL A 49 -9.12 18.45 -9.06
N LEU A 50 -9.79 17.34 -8.76
CA LEU A 50 -9.27 16.35 -7.80
C LEU A 50 -7.98 15.69 -8.30
N SER A 51 -7.87 15.41 -9.59
CA SER A 51 -6.67 14.83 -10.20
C SER A 51 -5.48 15.77 -10.09
N LYS A 52 -5.67 17.06 -10.38
CA LYS A 52 -4.62 18.07 -10.27
C LYS A 52 -4.17 18.26 -8.81
N SER A 53 -5.09 18.31 -7.87
CA SER A 53 -4.77 18.39 -6.44
C SER A 53 -3.98 17.16 -5.97
N LEU A 54 -4.36 15.96 -6.41
CA LEU A 54 -3.63 14.74 -6.08
C LEU A 54 -2.21 14.76 -6.65
N GLU A 55 -2.05 15.20 -7.90
CA GLU A 55 -0.75 15.29 -8.58
C GLU A 55 0.21 16.25 -7.86
N ASP A 56 -0.28 17.44 -7.49
CA ASP A 56 0.49 18.42 -6.71
C ASP A 56 0.95 17.84 -5.36
N LEU A 57 0.01 17.24 -4.63
CA LEU A 57 0.28 16.64 -3.32
C LEU A 57 1.32 15.51 -3.41
N ILE A 58 1.21 14.64 -4.42
CA ILE A 58 2.18 13.56 -4.66
C ILE A 58 3.58 14.14 -4.95
N ARG A 59 3.69 15.19 -5.76
CA ARG A 59 4.98 15.84 -6.05
C ARG A 59 5.64 16.35 -4.78
N ARG A 60 4.88 17.07 -3.95
CA ARG A 60 5.34 17.64 -2.68
C ARG A 60 5.76 16.56 -1.68
N ILE A 61 4.99 15.48 -1.58
CA ILE A 61 5.33 14.31 -0.75
C ILE A 61 6.64 13.69 -1.21
N ASN A 62 6.79 13.43 -2.52
CA ASN A 62 8.00 12.81 -3.07
C ASN A 62 9.24 13.69 -2.84
N ARG A 63 9.11 15.00 -3.08
CA ARG A 63 10.18 15.96 -2.82
C ARG A 63 10.59 15.95 -1.34
N THR A 64 9.61 15.94 -0.44
CA THR A 64 9.84 15.90 1.01
C THR A 64 10.53 14.59 1.42
N ASN A 65 10.11 13.45 0.89
CA ASN A 65 10.70 12.14 1.18
C ASN A 65 12.17 12.05 0.76
N VAL A 66 12.53 12.63 -0.38
CA VAL A 66 13.92 12.61 -0.87
C VAL A 66 14.81 13.56 -0.08
N LEU A 67 14.31 14.75 0.27
CA LEU A 67 15.12 15.78 0.95
C LEU A 67 15.20 15.61 2.47
N THR A 68 14.29 14.85 3.07
CA THR A 68 14.31 14.58 4.52
C THR A 68 15.26 13.43 4.81
N ALA A 69 16.37 13.74 5.49
CA ALA A 69 17.36 12.73 5.90
C ALA A 69 17.11 12.25 7.35
N ILE A 70 17.21 10.94 7.56
CA ILE A 70 17.18 10.29 8.86
C ILE A 70 18.44 9.42 8.96
N ASN A 71 19.29 9.67 9.96
CA ASN A 71 20.52 8.90 10.17
C ASN A 71 21.40 8.73 8.91
N ARG A 72 21.48 9.78 8.07
CA ARG A 72 22.22 9.82 6.78
C ARG A 72 21.59 9.07 5.61
N GLU A 73 20.40 8.49 5.77
CA GLU A 73 19.60 7.92 4.68
C GLU A 73 18.39 8.83 4.39
N SER A 74 17.92 8.88 3.15
CA SER A 74 16.69 9.64 2.86
C SER A 74 15.46 8.88 3.40
N LEU A 75 14.39 9.60 3.72
CA LEU A 75 13.12 8.98 4.07
C LEU A 75 12.60 8.10 2.93
N ALA A 76 12.86 8.48 1.68
CA ALA A 76 12.57 7.66 0.51
C ALA A 76 13.30 6.30 0.54
N ASP A 77 14.59 6.28 0.87
CA ASP A 77 15.38 5.04 0.95
C ASP A 77 14.88 4.12 2.07
N LEU A 78 14.52 4.70 3.21
CA LEU A 78 13.95 3.95 4.34
C LEU A 78 12.61 3.31 3.96
N ILE A 79 11.77 4.02 3.22
CA ILE A 79 10.51 3.49 2.69
C ILE A 79 10.79 2.30 1.74
N VAL A 80 11.74 2.43 0.83
CA VAL A 80 12.13 1.36 -0.10
C VAL A 80 12.62 0.12 0.67
N ARG A 81 13.47 0.31 1.68
CA ARG A 81 13.95 -0.77 2.54
C ARG A 81 12.79 -1.45 3.28
N ARG A 82 11.88 -0.67 3.86
CA ARG A 82 10.69 -1.20 4.55
C ARG A 82 9.84 -2.05 3.61
N ASP A 83 9.60 -1.57 2.39
CA ASP A 83 8.76 -2.26 1.40
C ASP A 83 9.46 -3.55 0.91
N GLY A 84 10.78 -3.53 0.76
CA GLY A 84 11.59 -4.73 0.49
C GLY A 84 11.48 -5.79 1.58
N ILE A 85 11.61 -5.39 2.85
CA ILE A 85 11.40 -6.28 4.01
C ILE A 85 9.96 -6.80 4.01
N ALA A 86 8.97 -5.95 3.71
CA ALA A 86 7.57 -6.33 3.65
C ALA A 86 7.30 -7.44 2.63
N LYS A 87 7.88 -7.29 1.44
CA LYS A 87 7.78 -8.30 0.38
C LYS A 87 8.45 -9.60 0.79
N LYS A 88 9.66 -9.54 1.35
CA LYS A 88 10.40 -10.75 1.79
C LYS A 88 9.67 -11.50 2.89
N LYS A 89 9.18 -10.82 3.93
CA LYS A 89 8.40 -11.46 5.01
C LYS A 89 7.10 -12.08 4.48
N GLY A 90 6.42 -11.43 3.54
CA GLY A 90 5.20 -11.96 2.92
C GLY A 90 5.46 -13.26 2.14
N ILE A 91 6.54 -13.31 1.35
CA ILE A 91 6.95 -14.54 0.66
C ILE A 91 7.26 -15.66 1.65
N LEU A 92 8.03 -15.36 2.71
CA LEU A 92 8.35 -16.36 3.73
C LEU A 92 7.10 -16.89 4.43
N MET A 93 6.15 -16.02 4.78
CA MET A 93 4.88 -16.42 5.38
C MET A 93 4.12 -17.41 4.48
N ASN A 94 3.96 -17.08 3.20
CA ASN A 94 3.26 -17.95 2.24
C ASN A 94 3.94 -19.31 2.08
N VAL A 95 5.28 -19.34 2.10
CA VAL A 95 6.06 -20.58 2.02
C VAL A 95 5.91 -21.41 3.29
N ILE A 96 5.95 -20.78 4.47
CA ILE A 96 5.74 -21.45 5.76
C ILE A 96 4.33 -22.05 5.81
N GLU A 97 3.30 -21.29 5.44
CA GLU A 97 1.91 -21.78 5.38
C GLU A 97 1.80 -22.99 4.46
N SER A 98 2.33 -22.91 3.24
CA SER A 98 2.31 -24.02 2.28
C SER A 98 3.03 -25.26 2.79
N ALA A 99 4.16 -25.10 3.49
CA ALA A 99 4.94 -26.20 4.06
C ALA A 99 4.33 -26.76 5.36
N SER A 100 3.42 -26.03 6.00
CA SER A 100 2.68 -26.48 7.20
C SER A 100 1.40 -27.24 6.85
N VAL A 101 0.82 -27.03 5.66
CA VAL A 101 -0.30 -27.84 5.16
C VAL A 101 0.20 -29.25 4.84
N THR A 102 -0.02 -30.18 5.76
CA THR A 102 0.20 -31.61 5.51
C THR A 102 -1.10 -32.18 4.94
N PRO A 103 -1.14 -32.69 3.70
CA PRO A 103 -2.35 -33.30 3.17
C PRO A 103 -2.74 -34.53 4.01
N GLU A 104 -4.01 -34.58 4.41
CA GLU A 104 -4.59 -35.74 5.10
C GLU A 104 -4.52 -36.97 4.19
N ARG A 105 -4.18 -38.11 4.78
CA ARG A 105 -4.08 -39.39 4.06
C ARG A 105 -5.33 -40.21 4.27
N TYR A 106 -5.82 -40.82 3.20
CA TYR A 106 -6.93 -41.78 3.26
C TYR A 106 -6.44 -43.24 3.24
N SER A 107 -5.17 -43.50 2.90
CA SER A 107 -4.60 -44.85 2.86
C SER A 107 -3.09 -44.89 3.17
N GLN A 108 -2.61 -46.01 3.73
CA GLN A 108 -1.18 -46.23 3.97
C GLN A 108 -0.36 -46.47 2.69
N ALA A 109 -1.02 -46.71 1.55
CA ALA A 109 -0.37 -46.88 0.24
C ALA A 109 -0.03 -45.56 -0.47
N GLU A 110 -0.44 -44.40 0.06
CA GLU A 110 -0.17 -43.08 -0.56
C GLU A 110 1.26 -42.59 -0.32
N VAL A 111 1.85 -41.97 -1.35
CA VAL A 111 3.21 -41.41 -1.32
C VAL A 111 3.28 -40.21 -0.36
N ARG A 112 4.33 -40.18 0.47
CA ARG A 112 4.53 -39.11 1.46
C ARG A 112 5.12 -37.86 0.81
N TYR A 113 4.51 -36.71 1.07
CA TYR A 113 5.16 -35.41 0.85
C TYR A 113 6.15 -35.12 1.99
N LEU A 114 7.36 -34.70 1.63
CA LEU A 114 8.40 -34.28 2.57
C LEU A 114 8.76 -32.83 2.27
N ASN A 115 8.93 -32.03 3.33
CA ASN A 115 9.40 -30.67 3.17
C ASN A 115 10.87 -30.68 2.74
N THR A 116 11.19 -29.98 1.65
CA THR A 116 12.56 -29.77 1.18
C THR A 116 13.27 -28.62 1.89
N ILE A 117 12.54 -27.91 2.75
CA ILE A 117 12.95 -26.69 3.44
C ILE A 117 12.67 -26.79 4.94
N SER A 118 13.55 -26.23 5.75
CA SER A 118 13.41 -26.18 7.21
C SER A 118 12.42 -25.08 7.61
N VAL A 119 11.19 -25.48 7.97
CA VAL A 119 10.16 -24.55 8.48
C VAL A 119 10.63 -23.78 9.72
N PRO A 120 11.29 -24.39 10.73
CA PRO A 120 11.79 -23.65 11.89
C PRO A 120 12.81 -22.55 11.54
N ASP A 121 13.67 -22.78 10.54
CA ASP A 121 14.66 -21.77 10.15
C ASP A 121 14.03 -20.63 9.36
N LEU A 122 13.03 -20.91 8.53
CA LEU A 122 12.25 -19.88 7.85
C LEU A 122 11.42 -19.04 8.84
N GLN A 123 10.87 -19.66 9.88
CA GLN A 123 10.18 -18.94 10.96
C GLN A 123 11.13 -17.99 11.70
N LYS A 124 12.34 -18.44 12.05
CA LYS A 124 13.35 -17.56 12.66
C LYS A 124 13.70 -16.37 11.77
N GLN A 125 13.86 -16.60 10.46
CA GLN A 125 14.12 -15.51 9.50
C GLN A 125 12.94 -14.55 9.40
N PHE A 126 11.71 -15.08 9.36
CA PHE A 126 10.49 -14.28 9.37
C PHE A 126 10.41 -13.40 10.62
N ASP A 127 10.64 -13.96 11.81
CA ASP A 127 10.58 -13.22 13.08
C ASP A 127 11.59 -12.08 13.15
N ALA A 128 12.81 -12.32 12.65
CA ALA A 128 13.85 -11.30 12.56
C ALA A 128 13.42 -10.15 11.63
N LEU A 129 12.93 -10.47 10.43
CA LEU A 129 12.44 -9.47 9.47
C LEU A 129 11.19 -8.74 9.97
N ALA A 130 10.29 -9.42 10.69
CA ALA A 130 9.10 -8.82 11.28
C ALA A 130 9.46 -7.84 12.40
N ARG A 131 10.52 -8.12 13.18
CA ARG A 131 11.07 -7.16 14.15
C ARG A 131 11.66 -5.95 13.46
N GLU A 132 12.54 -6.15 12.46
CA GLU A 132 13.15 -5.06 11.70
C GLU A 132 12.11 -4.17 11.04
N TYR A 133 11.10 -4.77 10.39
CA TYR A 133 9.98 -4.05 9.78
C TYR A 133 9.27 -3.13 10.77
N ARG A 134 8.94 -3.63 11.98
CA ARG A 134 8.21 -2.83 12.99
C ARG A 134 9.03 -1.65 13.48
N LEU A 135 10.34 -1.84 13.69
CA LEU A 135 11.23 -0.76 14.12
C LEU A 135 11.34 0.33 13.05
N LEU A 136 11.57 -0.08 11.80
CA LEU A 136 11.71 0.83 10.67
C LEU A 136 10.40 1.57 10.37
N ASP A 137 9.26 0.87 10.38
CA ASP A 137 7.95 1.50 10.17
C ASP A 137 7.62 2.50 11.28
N THR A 138 7.88 2.16 12.55
CA THR A 138 7.69 3.09 13.68
C THR A 138 8.52 4.36 13.51
N GLN A 139 9.77 4.22 13.05
CA GLN A 139 10.66 5.35 12.79
C GLN A 139 10.14 6.21 11.64
N ILE A 140 9.68 5.61 10.53
CA ILE A 140 9.08 6.30 9.40
C ILE A 140 7.82 7.05 9.84
N GLN A 141 6.91 6.41 10.58
CA GLN A 141 5.68 7.05 11.05
C GLN A 141 5.96 8.23 11.97
N ARG A 142 6.92 8.09 12.90
CA ARG A 142 7.37 9.21 13.73
C ARG A 142 7.86 10.37 12.86
N GLN A 143 8.68 10.07 11.85
CA GLN A 143 9.22 11.10 10.95
C GLN A 143 8.12 11.83 10.19
N ASN A 144 7.11 11.10 9.70
CA ASN A 144 5.97 11.68 8.98
C ASN A 144 5.24 12.74 9.82
N TRP A 145 5.13 12.55 11.14
CA TRP A 145 4.45 13.49 12.03
C TRP A 145 5.27 14.72 12.42
N ILE A 146 6.60 14.64 12.37
CA ILE A 146 7.48 15.77 12.74
C ILE A 146 7.92 16.60 11.53
N THR A 147 7.89 16.02 10.33
CA THR A 147 8.34 16.67 9.09
C THR A 147 7.25 17.55 8.50
N GLU A 148 7.59 18.79 8.17
CA GLU A 148 6.72 19.67 7.38
C GLU A 148 6.79 19.30 5.91
N LEU A 149 5.63 19.29 5.24
CA LEU A 149 5.55 19.10 3.80
C LEU A 149 6.16 20.31 3.09
N LEU A 150 7.10 20.05 2.18
CA LEU A 150 7.70 21.08 1.34
C LEU A 150 6.71 21.61 0.30
N GLU A 151 6.95 22.83 -0.16
CA GLU A 151 6.28 23.44 -1.31
C GLU A 151 6.75 22.86 -2.65
#